data_AF-M0FTW7-F1
#
_entry.id   AF-M0FTW7-F1
#
_cell.length_a   1.000
_cell.length_b   1.000
_cell.length_c   1.000
_cell.angle_alpha   90.00
_cell.angle_beta   90.00
_cell.angle_gamma   90.00
#
_symmetry.space_group_name_H-M   'P 1'
#
loop_
_entity.id
_entity.type
_entity.pdbx_description
1 polymer ?
#
loop_
_entity_poly.entity_id
_entity_poly.type
_entity_poly.pdbx_seq_one_letter_code
_entity_poly.pdbx_strand_id
1 'polypeptide(L)'
;MPSQRVSSRMNAHANTGPDRARKHEPFPAYGPVDAALGFVVFYLFVERATPTLVDTVTGVVPGLSASAVGFGLAAFLWFIFVVTTLDQLRRQLAALGVVAGDAGRPDRVASGWAVPSVPRLLVYAVVTVVGGSIAVLTFDRAVDAGIAFIRLATDLGVGVFPFGAFPLVEFLVIVVFFVAFGAATHSLDRVVIGSVRTAFATVRP
;
A
#
# COMPACT_ATOMS: atom_id res chain seq x y z
N MET A 1 14.40 -6.87 -75.44
CA MET A 1 15.00 -5.88 -74.52
C MET A 1 13.89 -5.17 -73.75
N PRO A 2 13.62 -5.53 -72.48
CA PRO A 2 12.74 -4.76 -71.61
C PRO A 2 13.55 -3.95 -70.60
N SER A 3 13.19 -2.68 -70.48
CA SER A 3 13.79 -1.66 -69.63
C SER A 3 13.49 -1.87 -68.15
N GLN A 4 14.54 -1.89 -67.32
CA GLN A 4 14.46 -1.82 -65.87
C GLN A 4 13.91 -0.45 -65.46
N ARG A 5 12.70 -0.40 -64.92
CA ARG A 5 12.25 0.75 -64.11
C ARG A 5 12.77 0.57 -62.69
N VAL A 6 13.79 1.36 -62.36
CA VAL A 6 14.21 1.64 -60.99
C VAL A 6 13.08 2.40 -60.31
N SER A 7 12.25 1.69 -59.55
CA SER A 7 11.32 2.29 -58.61
C SER A 7 12.09 2.57 -57.33
N SER A 8 12.48 3.84 -57.18
CA SER A 8 13.00 4.40 -55.94
C SER A 8 11.99 4.15 -54.82
N ARG A 9 12.40 3.35 -53.82
CA ARG A 9 11.67 3.22 -52.55
C ARG A 9 11.76 4.56 -51.83
N MET A 10 10.78 5.41 -52.06
CA MET A 10 10.49 6.54 -51.20
C MET A 10 9.96 5.97 -49.87
N ASN A 11 10.87 5.81 -48.90
CA ASN A 11 10.53 5.54 -47.51
C ASN A 11 9.84 6.78 -46.94
N ALA A 12 8.56 6.93 -47.26
CA ALA A 12 7.65 7.71 -46.46
C ALA A 12 7.47 6.92 -45.16
N HIS A 13 8.31 7.20 -44.16
CA HIS A 13 7.97 6.96 -42.77
C HIS A 13 6.81 7.89 -42.40
N ALA A 14 5.63 7.57 -42.94
CA ALA A 14 4.37 8.01 -42.36
C ALA A 14 4.34 7.42 -40.96
N ASN A 15 4.39 8.30 -39.97
CA ASN A 15 4.29 8.03 -38.55
C ASN A 15 3.15 7.03 -38.28
N THR A 16 3.55 5.76 -38.19
CA THR A 16 2.75 4.66 -37.68
C THR A 16 3.06 4.59 -36.20
N GLY A 17 2.36 5.41 -35.44
CA GLY A 17 2.17 5.18 -34.01
C GLY A 17 0.68 5.16 -33.79
N PRO A 18 0.09 4.08 -33.24
CA PRO A 18 -1.28 4.18 -32.76
C PRO A 18 -1.30 5.35 -31.77
N ASP A 19 -2.25 6.27 -31.92
CA ASP A 19 -2.66 7.12 -30.82
C ASP A 19 -2.78 6.20 -29.62
N ARG A 20 -1.81 6.29 -28.71
CA ARG A 20 -1.92 5.67 -27.40
C ARG A 20 -3.06 6.43 -26.78
N ALA A 21 -4.28 5.94 -26.99
CA ALA A 21 -5.44 6.26 -26.19
C ALA A 21 -4.89 6.28 -24.76
N ARG A 22 -4.78 7.49 -24.18
CA ARG A 22 -4.41 7.63 -22.78
C ARG A 22 -5.48 6.84 -22.07
N LYS A 23 -5.16 5.61 -21.70
CA LYS A 23 -6.06 4.76 -20.93
C LYS A 23 -6.15 5.47 -19.60
N HIS A 24 -7.16 6.33 -19.46
CA HIS A 24 -7.49 6.91 -18.18
C HIS A 24 -7.69 5.75 -17.22
N GLU A 25 -6.99 5.80 -16.09
CA GLU A 25 -7.22 4.83 -15.05
C GLU A 25 -8.69 4.93 -14.61
N PRO A 26 -9.40 3.80 -14.46
CA PRO A 26 -10.80 3.83 -14.10
C PRO A 26 -11.00 4.51 -12.74
N PHE A 27 -11.86 5.53 -12.70
CA PHE A 27 -12.22 6.26 -11.49
C PHE A 27 -13.35 5.54 -10.71
N PRO A 28 -13.29 5.48 -9.36
CA PRO A 28 -12.19 5.92 -8.49
C PRO A 28 -10.99 4.97 -8.57
N ALA A 29 -9.77 5.47 -8.30
CA ALA A 29 -8.58 4.62 -8.24
C ALA A 29 -8.62 3.70 -7.00
N TYR A 30 -8.03 2.51 -7.12
CA TYR A 30 -7.81 1.59 -6.00
C TYR A 30 -6.75 2.11 -5.02
N GLY A 31 -6.83 1.73 -3.75
CA GLY A 31 -5.87 2.05 -2.70
C GLY A 31 -6.35 2.95 -1.54
N PRO A 32 -7.43 3.75 -1.61
CA PRO A 32 -7.85 4.59 -0.49
C PRO A 32 -8.18 3.81 0.79
N VAL A 33 -8.85 2.66 0.67
CA VAL A 33 -9.26 1.86 1.83
C VAL A 33 -8.04 1.22 2.46
N ASP A 34 -7.15 0.68 1.63
CA ASP A 34 -5.90 0.06 2.06
C ASP A 34 -5.01 1.07 2.79
N ALA A 35 -4.84 2.27 2.24
CA ALA A 35 -4.05 3.32 2.88
C ALA A 35 -4.65 3.81 4.21
N ALA A 36 -5.99 3.97 4.28
CA ALA A 36 -6.65 4.40 5.50
C ALA A 36 -6.49 3.35 6.62
N LEU A 37 -6.77 2.07 6.31
CA LEU A 37 -6.63 0.99 7.30
C LEU A 37 -5.18 0.78 7.69
N GLY A 38 -4.25 0.83 6.73
CA GLY A 38 -2.81 0.73 7.00
C GLY A 38 -2.32 1.85 7.93
N PHE A 39 -2.78 3.09 7.71
CA PHE A 39 -2.47 4.21 8.60
C PHE A 39 -3.04 4.00 10.02
N VAL A 40 -4.28 3.51 10.14
CA VAL A 40 -4.88 3.21 11.46
C VAL A 40 -4.08 2.16 12.22
N VAL A 41 -3.73 1.04 11.59
CA VAL A 41 -2.91 -0.01 12.22
C VAL A 41 -1.54 0.54 12.64
N PHE A 42 -0.91 1.33 11.77
CA PHE A 42 0.36 1.96 12.08
C PHE A 42 0.26 2.94 13.25
N TYR A 43 -0.79 3.76 13.28
CA TYR A 43 -1.07 4.69 14.39
C TYR A 43 -1.21 3.94 15.71
N LEU A 44 -2.04 2.90 15.75
CA LEU A 44 -2.26 2.09 16.96
C LEU A 44 -0.96 1.40 17.44
N PHE A 45 -0.15 0.92 16.51
CA PHE A 45 1.15 0.35 16.84
C PHE A 45 2.08 1.41 17.47
N VAL A 46 2.20 2.58 16.85
CA VAL A 46 3.04 3.68 17.38
C VAL A 46 2.53 4.15 18.73
N GLU A 47 1.23 4.32 18.90
CA GLU A 47 0.61 4.71 20.17
C GLU A 47 1.00 3.74 21.29
N ARG A 48 0.85 2.43 21.06
CA ARG A 48 1.23 1.39 22.03
C ARG A 48 2.74 1.27 22.24
N ALA A 49 3.54 1.50 21.20
CA ALA A 49 4.99 1.47 21.27
C ALA A 49 5.58 2.75 21.91
N THR A 50 4.83 3.86 21.96
CA THR A 50 5.31 5.18 22.40
C THR A 50 6.00 5.14 23.76
N PRO A 51 5.44 4.51 24.82
CA PRO A 51 6.11 4.45 26.12
C PRO A 51 7.48 3.77 26.02
N THR A 52 7.56 2.64 25.31
CA THR A 52 8.82 1.91 25.13
C THR A 52 9.82 2.73 24.32
N LEU A 53 9.38 3.39 23.24
CA LEU A 53 10.25 4.24 22.43
C LEU A 53 10.79 5.46 23.21
N VAL A 54 9.94 6.10 24.01
CA VAL A 54 10.34 7.24 24.85
C VAL A 54 11.37 6.79 25.89
N ASP A 55 11.12 5.69 26.57
CA ASP A 55 12.03 5.15 27.59
C ASP A 55 13.39 4.77 26.98
N THR A 56 13.38 4.07 25.84
CA THR A 56 14.61 3.69 25.13
C THR A 56 15.40 4.92 24.67
N VAL A 57 14.76 5.87 23.97
CA VAL A 57 15.47 7.00 23.35
C VAL A 57 16.06 7.93 24.42
N THR A 58 15.33 8.17 25.51
CA THR A 58 15.83 8.99 26.62
C THR A 58 16.94 8.28 27.41
N GLY A 59 16.94 6.94 27.46
CA GLY A 59 18.03 6.15 28.02
C GLY A 59 19.29 6.12 27.16
N VAL A 60 19.16 6.11 25.82
CA VAL A 60 20.30 6.06 24.88
C VAL A 60 20.94 7.43 24.68
N VAL A 61 20.16 8.52 24.69
CA VAL A 61 20.67 9.87 24.46
C VAL A 61 20.50 10.73 25.72
N PRO A 62 21.58 10.95 26.49
CA PRO A 62 21.53 11.73 27.71
C PRO A 62 21.08 13.18 27.45
N GLY A 63 20.11 13.66 28.23
CA GLY A 63 19.61 15.05 28.14
C GLY A 63 18.42 15.26 27.19
N LEU A 64 17.99 14.22 26.45
CA LEU A 64 16.74 14.27 25.68
C LEU A 64 15.53 14.17 26.63
N SER A 65 14.59 15.10 26.50
CA SER A 65 13.35 15.06 27.30
C SER A 65 12.32 14.11 26.69
N ALA A 66 11.57 13.42 27.55
CA ALA A 66 10.48 12.54 27.11
C ALA A 66 9.46 13.28 26.24
N SER A 67 9.15 14.53 26.58
CA SER A 67 8.25 15.39 25.80
C SER A 67 8.77 15.71 24.40
N ALA A 68 10.09 15.90 24.24
CA ALA A 68 10.68 16.12 22.92
C ALA A 68 10.58 14.86 22.04
N VAL A 69 10.80 13.68 22.63
CA VAL A 69 10.62 12.40 21.91
C VAL A 69 9.16 12.18 21.53
N GLY A 70 8.22 12.40 22.46
CA GLY A 70 6.79 12.31 22.20
C GLY A 70 6.31 13.30 21.13
N PHE A 71 6.81 14.54 21.17
CA PHE A 71 6.54 15.53 20.12
C PHE A 71 7.10 15.09 18.77
N GLY A 72 8.33 14.56 18.72
CA GLY A 72 8.93 14.03 17.50
C GLY A 72 8.11 12.89 16.89
N LEU A 73 7.64 11.95 17.71
CA LEU A 73 6.76 10.86 17.29
C LEU A 73 5.43 11.39 16.73
N ALA A 74 4.81 12.37 17.40
CA ALA A 74 3.58 12.99 16.92
C ALA A 74 3.79 13.74 15.59
N ALA A 75 4.89 14.50 15.46
CA ALA A 75 5.24 15.19 14.22
C ALA A 75 5.49 14.20 13.07
N PHE A 76 6.13 13.06 13.36
CA PHE A 76 6.35 11.98 12.40
C PHE A 76 5.04 11.34 11.93
N LEU A 77 4.11 11.06 12.86
CA LEU A 77 2.77 10.56 12.53
C LEU A 77 2.02 11.55 11.62
N TRP A 78 2.06 12.84 11.96
CA TRP A 78 1.45 13.89 11.14
C TRP A 78 2.07 13.97 9.75
N PHE A 79 3.39 13.87 9.66
CA PHE A 79 4.09 13.86 8.38
C PHE A 79 3.63 12.70 7.50
N ILE A 80 3.61 11.47 8.04
CA ILE A 80 3.14 10.28 7.32
C ILE A 80 1.68 10.44 6.90
N PHE A 81 0.81 10.93 7.78
CA PHE A 81 -0.59 11.17 7.49
C PHE A 81 -0.77 12.13 6.30
N VAL A 82 -0.05 13.26 6.32
CA VAL A 82 -0.10 14.26 5.25
C VAL A 82 0.42 13.69 3.93
N VAL A 83 1.58 13.02 3.94
CA VAL A 83 2.17 12.41 2.73
C VAL A 83 1.23 11.35 2.14
N THR A 84 0.65 10.50 2.99
CA THR A 84 -0.31 9.46 2.56
C THR A 84 -1.55 10.08 1.94
N THR A 85 -2.10 11.12 2.58
CA THR A 85 -3.28 11.84 2.08
C THR A 85 -2.99 12.52 0.74
N LEU A 86 -1.83 13.16 0.60
CA LEU A 86 -1.42 13.82 -0.64
C LEU A 86 -1.16 12.80 -1.77
N ASP A 87 -0.57 11.65 -1.45
CA ASP A 87 -0.38 10.57 -2.44
C ASP A 87 -1.74 10.03 -2.92
N GLN A 88 -2.67 9.77 -2.01
CA GLN A 88 -4.03 9.35 -2.37
C GLN A 88 -4.75 10.41 -3.21
N LEU A 89 -4.67 11.68 -2.82
CA LEU A 89 -5.25 12.78 -3.59
C LEU A 89 -4.62 12.87 -5.00
N ARG A 90 -3.29 12.76 -5.11
CA ARG A 90 -2.59 12.74 -6.40
C ARG A 90 -3.07 11.58 -7.27
N ARG A 91 -3.21 10.37 -6.71
CA ARG A 91 -3.70 9.19 -7.44
C ARG A 91 -5.14 9.37 -7.92
N GLN A 92 -6.02 9.94 -7.09
CA GLN A 92 -7.40 10.22 -7.51
C GLN A 92 -7.45 11.31 -8.59
N LEU A 93 -6.63 12.37 -8.48
CA LEU A 93 -6.51 13.41 -9.52
C LEU A 93 -5.92 12.88 -10.83
N ALA A 94 -4.98 11.92 -10.77
CA ALA A 94 -4.45 11.24 -11.94
C ALA A 94 -5.51 10.36 -12.63
N ALA A 95 -6.34 9.65 -11.85
CA ALA A 95 -7.47 8.89 -12.39
C ALA A 95 -8.54 9.80 -13.04
N LEU A 96 -8.71 11.02 -12.52
CA LEU A 96 -9.55 12.06 -13.13
C LEU A 96 -8.89 12.73 -14.37
N GLY A 97 -7.64 12.40 -14.69
CA GLY A 97 -6.91 12.97 -15.82
C GLY A 97 -6.40 14.40 -15.60
N VAL A 98 -6.49 14.92 -14.37
CA VAL A 98 -6.05 16.28 -14.00
C VAL A 98 -4.53 16.40 -13.91
N VAL A 99 -3.87 15.33 -13.47
CA VAL A 99 -2.41 15.24 -13.36
C VAL A 99 -1.91 14.22 -14.37
N ALA A 100 -0.86 14.56 -15.12
CA ALA A 100 -0.14 13.59 -15.95
C ALA A 100 0.46 12.53 -15.02
N GLY A 101 -0.22 11.39 -14.89
CA GLY A 101 0.26 10.30 -14.06
C GLY A 101 1.63 9.85 -14.54
N ASP A 102 2.60 9.78 -13.62
CA ASP A 102 3.70 8.85 -13.82
C ASP A 102 3.04 7.49 -13.97
N ALA A 103 3.22 6.88 -15.13
CA ALA A 103 2.92 5.48 -15.38
C ALA A 103 3.89 4.62 -14.56
N GLY A 104 3.77 4.70 -13.23
CA GLY A 104 4.42 3.84 -12.27
C GLY A 104 3.83 2.46 -12.44
N ARG A 105 4.43 1.74 -13.40
CA ARG A 105 4.35 0.29 -13.62
C ARG A 105 2.96 -0.31 -13.34
N PRO A 106 2.10 -0.46 -14.36
CA PRO A 106 0.88 -1.23 -14.17
C PRO A 106 1.30 -2.63 -13.75
N ASP A 107 0.78 -3.11 -12.63
CA ASP A 107 0.69 -4.54 -12.38
C ASP A 107 0.10 -5.14 -13.65
N ARG A 108 0.93 -5.91 -14.36
CA ARG A 108 0.71 -6.38 -15.73
C ARG A 108 -0.36 -7.48 -15.81
N VAL A 109 -1.45 -7.38 -15.05
CA VAL A 109 -2.58 -8.31 -15.10
C VAL A 109 -3.91 -7.57 -14.89
N ALA A 110 -4.24 -6.60 -15.75
CA ALA A 110 -5.63 -6.16 -15.91
C ALA A 110 -5.84 -5.52 -17.29
N SER A 111 -5.55 -6.26 -18.35
CA SER A 111 -6.14 -5.96 -19.65
C SER A 111 -7.65 -6.19 -19.56
N GLY A 112 -8.43 -5.12 -19.52
CA GLY A 112 -9.69 -5.05 -20.25
C GLY A 112 -11.02 -5.30 -19.52
N TRP A 113 -11.08 -5.60 -18.22
CA TRP A 113 -12.38 -5.78 -17.54
C TRP A 113 -12.62 -4.69 -16.49
N ALA A 114 -13.42 -3.69 -16.89
CA ALA A 114 -13.81 -2.53 -16.09
C ALA A 114 -14.79 -2.84 -14.95
N VAL A 115 -15.20 -4.10 -14.77
CA VAL A 115 -16.05 -4.53 -13.65
C VAL A 115 -15.56 -5.92 -13.21
N PRO A 116 -15.19 -6.13 -11.93
CA PRO A 116 -14.90 -7.46 -11.43
C PRO A 116 -16.13 -8.36 -11.61
N SER A 117 -15.97 -9.56 -12.17
CA SER A 117 -17.08 -10.52 -12.27
C SER A 117 -17.65 -10.84 -10.88
N VAL A 118 -18.98 -10.99 -10.75
CA VAL A 118 -19.69 -11.30 -9.49
C VAL A 118 -19.03 -12.40 -8.63
N PRO A 119 -18.59 -13.55 -9.18
CA PRO A 119 -17.88 -14.56 -8.39
C PRO A 119 -16.55 -14.07 -7.82
N ARG A 120 -15.85 -13.15 -8.49
CA ARG A 120 -14.59 -12.57 -8.02
C ARG A 120 -14.80 -11.60 -6.86
N LEU A 121 -15.90 -10.85 -6.87
CA LEU A 121 -16.35 -10.01 -5.75
C LEU A 121 -16.65 -10.85 -4.50
N LEU A 122 -17.31 -11.99 -4.66
CA LEU A 122 -17.56 -12.94 -3.56
C LEU A 122 -16.26 -13.48 -2.97
N VAL A 123 -15.29 -13.88 -3.80
CA VAL A 123 -13.98 -14.32 -3.31
C VAL A 123 -13.28 -13.22 -2.52
N TYR A 124 -13.28 -11.97 -3.01
CA TYR A 124 -12.70 -10.87 -2.27
C TYR A 124 -13.43 -10.61 -0.95
N ALA A 125 -14.76 -10.69 -0.91
CA ALA A 125 -15.52 -10.56 0.34
C ALA A 125 -15.15 -11.64 1.36
N VAL A 126 -15.03 -12.90 0.92
CA VAL A 126 -14.60 -14.01 1.80
C VAL A 126 -13.18 -13.78 2.31
N VAL A 127 -12.25 -13.39 1.43
CA VAL A 127 -10.86 -13.07 1.83
C VAL A 127 -10.83 -11.91 2.82
N THR A 128 -11.64 -10.87 2.63
CA THR A 128 -11.76 -9.75 3.56
C THR A 128 -12.19 -10.22 4.94
N VAL A 129 -13.24 -11.04 5.02
CA VAL A 129 -13.77 -11.52 6.30
C VAL A 129 -12.76 -12.42 6.99
N VAL A 130 -12.24 -13.43 6.28
CA VAL A 130 -11.29 -14.41 6.85
C VAL A 130 -9.98 -13.73 7.25
N GLY A 131 -9.38 -12.98 6.34
CA GLY A 131 -8.13 -12.26 6.60
C GLY A 131 -8.30 -11.21 7.70
N GLY A 132 -9.41 -10.47 7.70
CA GLY A 132 -9.73 -9.50 8.72
C GLY A 132 -9.92 -10.14 10.10
N SER A 133 -10.62 -11.27 10.19
CA SER A 133 -10.75 -12.01 11.45
C SER A 133 -9.40 -12.50 11.97
N ILE A 134 -8.55 -13.07 11.10
CA ILE A 134 -7.21 -13.51 11.50
C ILE A 134 -6.38 -12.31 11.97
N ALA A 135 -6.45 -11.18 11.26
CA ALA A 135 -5.74 -9.96 11.63
C ALA A 135 -6.19 -9.44 13.00
N VAL A 136 -7.49 -9.37 13.28
CA VAL A 136 -8.01 -8.92 14.58
C VAL A 136 -7.56 -9.86 15.70
N LEU A 137 -7.62 -11.18 15.49
CA LEU A 137 -7.21 -12.16 16.47
C LEU A 137 -5.69 -12.16 16.75
N THR A 138 -4.89 -11.75 15.76
CA THR A 138 -3.42 -11.70 15.89
C THR A 138 -2.88 -10.32 16.24
N PHE A 139 -3.72 -9.28 16.18
CA PHE A 139 -3.30 -7.88 16.33
C PHE A 139 -2.56 -7.61 17.65
N ASP A 140 -3.18 -7.90 18.80
CA ASP A 140 -2.57 -7.58 20.10
C ASP A 140 -1.23 -8.30 20.26
N ARG A 141 -1.19 -9.59 19.90
CA ARG A 141 0.03 -10.40 19.98
C ARG A 141 1.12 -9.93 19.00
N ALA A 142 0.73 -9.47 17.81
CA ALA A 142 1.67 -8.92 16.83
C ALA A 142 2.25 -7.57 17.28
N VAL A 143 1.43 -6.71 17.91
CA VAL A 143 1.88 -5.45 18.48
C VAL A 143 2.85 -5.70 19.63
N ASP A 144 2.50 -6.59 20.57
CA ASP A 144 3.35 -6.95 21.70
C ASP A 144 4.68 -7.55 21.23
N ALA A 145 4.64 -8.44 20.23
CA ALA A 145 5.82 -8.99 19.59
C ALA A 145 6.69 -7.89 18.96
N GLY A 146 6.08 -6.93 18.25
CA GLY A 146 6.81 -5.81 17.65
C GLY A 146 7.50 -4.93 18.69
N ILE A 147 6.83 -4.64 19.82
CA ILE A 147 7.41 -3.90 20.94
C ILE A 147 8.55 -4.69 21.59
N ALA A 148 8.38 -6.01 21.77
CA ALA A 148 9.43 -6.88 22.28
C ALA A 148 10.66 -6.90 21.34
N PHE A 149 10.44 -6.88 20.03
CA PHE A 149 11.53 -6.77 19.04
C PHE A 149 12.27 -5.43 19.14
N ILE A 150 11.57 -4.31 19.38
CA ILE A 150 12.22 -3.01 19.61
C ILE A 150 13.16 -3.11 20.82
N ARG A 151 12.70 -3.68 21.93
CA ARG A 151 13.52 -3.88 23.14
C ARG A 151 14.71 -4.81 22.90
N LEU A 152 14.48 -5.91 22.20
CA LEU A 152 15.53 -6.86 21.85
C LEU A 152 16.63 -6.18 21.02
N ALA A 153 16.25 -5.35 20.04
CA ALA A 153 17.19 -4.60 19.21
C ALA A 153 17.99 -3.57 20.02
N THR A 154 17.41 -3.00 21.07
CA THR A 154 18.08 -2.02 21.92
C THR A 154 19.03 -2.67 22.92
N ASP A 155 18.65 -3.82 23.48
CA ASP A 155 19.46 -4.54 24.47
C ASP A 155 20.70 -5.20 23.85
N LEU A 156 20.62 -5.66 22.61
CA LEU A 156 21.71 -6.37 21.93
C LEU A 156 22.76 -5.44 21.29
N GLY A 157 22.45 -4.15 21.12
CA GLY A 157 23.28 -3.22 20.35
C GLY A 157 23.29 -3.53 18.85
N VAL A 158 23.61 -2.52 18.02
CA VAL A 158 23.66 -2.65 16.56
C VAL A 158 24.79 -3.61 16.17
N GLY A 159 24.45 -4.80 15.65
CA GLY A 159 25.41 -5.72 15.02
C GLY A 159 25.61 -7.09 15.69
N VAL A 160 25.00 -7.35 16.85
CA VAL A 160 25.05 -8.66 17.52
C VAL A 160 23.71 -9.36 17.35
N PHE A 161 23.58 -10.19 16.30
CA PHE A 161 22.39 -11.02 16.12
C PHE A 161 22.64 -12.40 16.75
N PRO A 162 22.01 -12.74 17.90
CA PRO A 162 22.16 -14.06 18.48
C PRO A 162 21.37 -15.06 17.62
N PHE A 163 22.09 -15.80 16.78
CA PHE A 163 21.57 -17.01 16.13
C PHE A 163 21.24 -18.04 17.23
N GLY A 164 20.06 -17.95 17.82
CA GLY A 164 19.59 -18.82 18.91
C GLY A 164 18.59 -18.19 19.88
N ALA A 165 18.55 -16.86 20.00
CA ALA A 165 17.60 -16.14 20.87
C ALA A 165 16.51 -15.37 20.09
N PHE A 166 16.44 -15.58 18.77
CA PHE A 166 15.43 -14.94 17.93
C PHE A 166 14.03 -15.53 18.23
N PRO A 167 13.05 -14.70 18.64
CA PRO A 167 11.72 -15.17 18.99
C PRO A 167 10.93 -15.48 17.70
N LEU A 168 11.14 -16.70 17.17
CA LEU A 168 10.59 -17.14 15.88
C LEU A 168 9.07 -17.17 15.89
N VAL A 169 8.45 -17.54 17.02
CA VAL A 169 6.99 -17.60 17.15
C VAL A 169 6.39 -16.20 17.04
N GLU A 170 6.97 -15.24 17.74
CA GLU A 170 6.59 -13.83 17.77
C GLU A 170 6.74 -13.22 16.37
N PHE A 171 7.85 -13.53 15.69
CA PHE A 171 8.06 -13.13 14.31
C PHE A 171 7.00 -13.73 13.38
N LEU A 172 6.69 -15.02 13.51
CA LEU A 172 5.66 -15.68 12.70
C LEU A 172 4.29 -15.06 12.96
N VAL A 173 3.96 -14.69 14.19
CA VAL A 173 2.70 -13.99 14.51
C VAL A 173 2.63 -12.65 13.79
N ILE A 174 3.71 -11.87 13.79
CA ILE A 174 3.79 -10.61 13.05
C ILE A 174 3.58 -10.86 11.55
N VAL A 175 4.24 -11.87 10.98
CA VAL A 175 4.08 -12.23 9.55
C VAL A 175 2.65 -12.63 9.24
N VAL A 176 2.03 -13.49 10.04
CA VAL A 176 0.64 -13.91 9.88
C VAL A 176 -0.31 -12.71 9.95
N PHE A 177 -0.09 -11.81 10.91
CA PHE A 177 -0.86 -10.58 11.04
C PHE A 177 -0.76 -9.73 9.76
N PHE A 178 0.45 -9.39 9.30
CA PHE A 178 0.64 -8.53 8.13
C PHE A 178 0.10 -9.17 6.83
N VAL A 179 0.29 -10.47 6.65
CA VAL A 179 -0.23 -11.18 5.46
C VAL A 179 -1.75 -11.22 5.48
N ALA A 180 -2.36 -11.53 6.63
CA ALA A 180 -3.81 -11.58 6.76
C ALA A 180 -4.45 -10.19 6.61
N PHE A 181 -3.86 -9.18 7.26
CA PHE A 181 -4.28 -7.80 7.18
C PHE A 181 -4.17 -7.27 5.75
N GLY A 182 -3.00 -7.40 5.12
CA GLY A 182 -2.78 -6.93 3.74
C GLY A 182 -3.68 -7.65 2.73
N ALA A 183 -3.92 -8.95 2.91
CA ALA A 183 -4.88 -9.66 2.07
C ALA A 183 -6.30 -9.10 2.23
N ALA A 184 -6.71 -8.81 3.48
CA ALA A 184 -8.04 -8.31 3.79
C ALA A 184 -8.28 -6.87 3.34
N THR A 185 -7.31 -5.97 3.54
CA THR A 185 -7.42 -4.57 3.10
C THR A 185 -7.40 -4.46 1.59
N HIS A 186 -6.54 -5.24 0.92
CA HIS A 186 -6.50 -5.29 -0.54
C HIS A 186 -7.79 -5.84 -1.14
N SER A 187 -8.35 -6.90 -0.56
CA SER A 187 -9.63 -7.45 -1.03
C SER A 187 -10.80 -6.50 -0.74
N LEU A 188 -10.81 -5.84 0.43
CA LEU A 188 -11.82 -4.87 0.80
C LEU A 188 -11.81 -3.66 -0.13
N ASP A 189 -10.62 -3.11 -0.45
CA ASP A 189 -10.49 -2.00 -1.38
C ASP A 189 -11.09 -2.35 -2.75
N ARG A 190 -10.84 -3.57 -3.24
CA ARG A 190 -11.42 -4.05 -4.50
C ARG A 190 -12.94 -4.21 -4.44
N VAL A 191 -13.48 -4.63 -3.30
CA VAL A 191 -14.94 -4.75 -3.09
C VAL A 191 -15.59 -3.38 -3.07
N VAL A 192 -15.04 -2.43 -2.29
CA VAL A 192 -15.58 -1.08 -2.12
C VAL A 192 -15.49 -0.28 -3.42
N ILE A 193 -14.32 -0.27 -4.07
CA ILE A 193 -14.14 0.46 -5.32
C ILE A 193 -14.89 -0.22 -6.46
N GLY A 194 -14.94 -1.56 -6.47
CA GLY A 194 -15.75 -2.32 -7.42
C GLY A 194 -17.24 -1.97 -7.33
N SER A 195 -17.80 -1.93 -6.12
CA SER A 195 -19.20 -1.59 -5.91
C SER A 195 -19.52 -0.12 -6.24
N VAL A 196 -18.63 0.80 -5.88
CA VAL A 196 -18.76 2.23 -6.25
C VAL A 196 -18.75 2.40 -7.77
N ARG A 197 -17.84 1.73 -8.49
CA ARG A 197 -17.81 1.78 -9.96
C ARG A 197 -19.08 1.23 -10.58
N THR A 198 -19.62 0.12 -10.06
CA THR A 198 -20.91 -0.40 -10.53
C THR A 198 -22.04 0.58 -10.30
N ALA A 199 -22.11 1.22 -9.13
CA ALA A 199 -23.14 2.20 -8.82
C ALA A 199 -23.09 3.40 -9.79
N PHE A 200 -21.90 3.95 -10.06
CA PHE A 200 -21.73 5.04 -11.01
C PHE A 200 -22.12 4.67 -12.45
N ALA A 201 -21.84 3.44 -12.89
CA ALA A 201 -22.23 2.96 -14.22
C ALA A 201 -23.76 2.84 -14.37
N THR A 202 -24.50 2.58 -13.28
CA THR A 202 -25.98 2.55 -13.30
C THR A 202 -26.62 3.94 -13.36
N VAL A 203 -25.91 5.00 -12.93
CA VAL A 203 -26.48 6.36 -12.78
C VAL A 203 -26.17 7.25 -14.00
N ARG A 204 -25.09 6.99 -14.74
CA ARG A 204 -24.81 7.64 -16.03
C ARG A 204 -25.04 6.63 -17.17
N PRO A 205 -26.19 6.67 -17.87
CA PRO A 205 -26.35 5.96 -19.14
C PRO A 205 -25.45 6.54 -20.23
#